data_AF-A0A5C7JB40-F1
#
_entry.id   AF-A0A5C7JB40-F1
#
_cell.length_a   1.000
_cell.length_b   1.000
_cell.length_c   1.000
_cell.angle_alpha   90.00
_cell.angle_beta   90.00
_cell.angle_gamma   90.00
#
_symmetry.space_group_name_H-M   'P 1'
#
loop_
_entity.id
_entity.type
_entity.pdbx_description
1 polymer ?
#
loop_
_entity_poly.entity_id
_entity_poly.type
_entity_poly.pdbx_seq_one_letter_code
_entity_poly.pdbx_strand_id
1 'polypeptide(L)'
;MARKSKKIQPFGYYFKYLDNIDKNARDSKEFGSILILSLVEEVGEMSRAYLAEHGRKPTNLAAQADETYKQELGDILLSIMRLARVKHINLHDALMYSLKKIEKRKTNPKK
;
A
#
# COMPACT_ATOMS: atom_id res chain seq x y z
N MET A 1 4.12 3.54 39.71
CA MET A 1 3.91 2.59 38.58
C MET A 1 4.30 3.28 37.28
N ALA A 2 5.33 2.80 36.59
CA ALA A 2 5.75 3.38 35.31
C ALA A 2 4.65 3.14 34.26
N ARG A 3 4.14 4.23 33.67
CA ARG A 3 3.16 4.19 32.58
C ARG A 3 3.83 3.48 31.40
N LYS A 4 3.53 2.18 31.18
CA LYS A 4 3.99 1.42 30.00
C LYS A 4 3.73 2.29 28.77
N SER A 5 4.78 2.78 28.11
CA SER A 5 4.61 3.57 26.90
C SER A 5 3.86 2.70 25.91
N LYS A 6 2.66 3.12 25.52
CA LYS A 6 1.82 2.38 24.56
C LYS A 6 2.69 2.17 23.33
N LYS A 7 3.07 0.93 23.01
CA LYS A 7 3.84 0.63 21.79
C LYS A 7 3.05 1.21 20.62
N ILE A 8 3.60 2.24 19.98
CA ILE A 8 3.00 2.84 18.79
C ILE A 8 3.01 1.73 17.75
N GLN A 9 1.83 1.32 17.31
CA GLN A 9 1.66 0.41 16.18
C GLN A 9 1.34 1.29 14.97
N PRO A 10 2.33 1.61 14.10
CA PRO A 10 2.17 2.64 13.07
C PRO A 10 0.99 2.36 12.13
N PHE A 11 0.66 1.08 11.93
CA PHE A 11 -0.42 0.61 11.05
C PHE A 11 -1.63 0.04 11.81
N GLY A 12 -1.59 0.03 13.15
CA GLY A 12 -2.56 -0.69 13.98
C GLY A 12 -4.00 -0.17 13.83
N TYR A 13 -4.17 1.13 13.61
CA TYR A 13 -5.49 1.72 13.33
C TYR A 13 -6.10 1.16 12.04
N TYR A 14 -5.35 1.20 10.94
CA TYR A 14 -5.82 0.74 9.63
C TYR A 14 -6.09 -0.76 9.61
N PHE A 15 -5.23 -1.57 10.22
CA PHE A 15 -5.46 -3.02 10.32
C PHE A 15 -6.74 -3.36 11.08
N LYS A 16 -7.02 -2.65 12.18
CA LYS A 16 -8.27 -2.83 12.93
C LYS A 16 -9.50 -2.42 12.10
N TYR A 17 -9.40 -1.34 11.32
CA TYR A 17 -10.48 -0.92 10.44
C TYR A 17 -10.75 -1.96 9.35
N LEU A 18 -9.68 -2.46 8.73
CA LEU A 18 -9.73 -3.51 7.73
C LEU A 18 -10.25 -4.86 8.27
N ASP A 19 -9.92 -5.20 9.52
CA ASP A 19 -10.46 -6.41 10.18
C ASP A 19 -11.98 -6.40 10.24
N ASN A 20 -12.59 -5.22 10.42
CA ASN A 20 -14.03 -5.08 10.45
C ASN A 20 -14.67 -5.21 9.06
N ILE A 21 -14.01 -4.68 8.03
CA ILE A 21 -14.47 -4.76 6.63
C ILE A 21 -14.39 -6.20 6.12
N ASP A 22 -13.26 -6.87 6.36
CA ASP A 22 -12.92 -8.14 5.72
C ASP A 22 -13.32 -9.37 6.55
N LYS A 23 -14.21 -9.21 7.54
CA LYS A 23 -14.50 -10.19 8.61
C LYS A 23 -14.83 -11.61 8.10
N ASN A 24 -15.43 -11.74 6.92
CA ASN A 24 -15.91 -13.02 6.36
C ASN A 24 -15.09 -13.51 5.16
N ALA A 25 -14.13 -12.73 4.66
CA ALA A 25 -13.41 -13.04 3.42
C ALA A 25 -12.03 -13.68 3.66
N ARG A 26 -11.57 -13.70 4.91
CA ARG A 26 -10.19 -13.97 5.30
C ARG A 26 -9.71 -15.41 5.11
N ASP A 27 -10.62 -16.37 5.16
CA ASP A 27 -10.28 -17.79 5.29
C ASP A 27 -10.23 -18.54 3.95
N SER A 28 -10.45 -17.87 2.81
CA SER A 28 -10.35 -18.52 1.51
C SER A 28 -8.90 -18.55 1.00
N LYS A 29 -8.46 -19.71 0.46
CA LYS A 29 -7.12 -19.84 -0.16
C LYS A 29 -6.93 -18.88 -1.32
N GLU A 30 -8.00 -18.53 -2.03
CA GLU A 30 -8.00 -17.62 -3.18
C GLU A 30 -7.83 -16.15 -2.77
N PHE A 31 -8.12 -15.80 -1.51
CA PHE A 31 -8.05 -14.43 -1.01
C PHE A 31 -6.66 -13.82 -1.20
N GLY A 32 -5.60 -14.61 -1.01
CA GLY A 32 -4.23 -14.13 -1.19
C GLY A 32 -3.89 -13.75 -2.63
N SER A 33 -4.38 -14.51 -3.61
CA SER A 33 -4.14 -14.25 -5.05
C SER A 33 -4.94 -13.04 -5.52
N ILE A 34 -6.19 -12.91 -5.04
CA ILE A 34 -7.05 -11.76 -5.32
C ILE A 34 -6.37 -10.46 -4.86
N LEU A 35 -5.74 -10.44 -3.69
CA LEU A 35 -5.06 -9.25 -3.18
C LEU A 35 -3.86 -8.82 -4.02
N ILE A 36 -3.14 -9.76 -4.63
CA ILE A 36 -2.04 -9.44 -5.55
C ILE A 36 -2.60 -8.85 -6.84
N LEU A 37 -3.68 -9.40 -7.37
CA LEU A 37 -4.35 -8.86 -8.55
C LEU A 37 -4.89 -7.45 -8.30
N SER A 38 -5.54 -7.22 -7.15
CA SER A 38 -5.98 -5.88 -6.74
C SER A 38 -4.82 -4.90 -6.69
N LEU A 39 -3.67 -5.28 -6.11
CA LEU A 39 -2.50 -4.39 -6.10
C LEU A 39 -2.02 -4.02 -7.52
N VAL A 40 -2.06 -4.96 -8.46
CA VAL A 40 -1.66 -4.70 -9.85
C VAL A 40 -2.67 -3.79 -10.55
N GLU A 41 -3.96 -3.95 -10.26
CA GLU A 41 -5.04 -3.08 -10.73
C GLU A 41 -4.80 -1.63 -10.30
N GLU A 42 -4.62 -1.37 -9.00
CA GLU A 42 -4.37 -0.01 -8.47
C GLU A 42 -3.12 0.65 -9.08
N VAL A 43 -2.07 -0.13 -9.39
CA VAL A 43 -0.88 0.39 -10.06
C VAL A 43 -1.19 0.78 -11.51
N GLY A 44 -2.05 0.03 -12.19
CA GLY A 44 -2.53 0.36 -13.53
C GLY A 44 -3.38 1.63 -13.54
N GLU A 45 -4.22 1.80 -12.51
CA GLU A 45 -5.09 2.96 -12.32
C GLU A 45 -4.25 4.23 -12.06
N MET A 46 -3.28 4.15 -11.14
CA MET A 46 -2.31 5.22 -10.91
C MET A 46 -1.53 5.60 -12.18
N SER A 47 -1.14 4.61 -12.98
CA SER A 47 -0.46 4.86 -14.25
C SER A 47 -1.37 5.59 -15.24
N ARG A 48 -2.66 5.27 -15.27
CA ARG A 48 -3.68 5.93 -16.10
C ARG A 48 -3.88 7.38 -15.66
N ALA A 49 -4.06 7.61 -14.35
CA ALA A 49 -4.20 8.94 -13.76
C ALA A 49 -2.97 9.81 -14.04
N TYR A 50 -1.76 9.26 -13.88
CA TYR A 50 -0.52 9.98 -14.20
C TYR A 50 -0.44 10.41 -15.67
N LEU A 51 -0.80 9.52 -16.61
CA LEU A 51 -0.79 9.84 -18.04
C LEU A 51 -1.84 10.87 -18.44
N ALA A 52 -2.99 10.87 -17.77
CA ALA A 52 -4.06 11.85 -17.97
C ALA A 52 -3.64 13.25 -17.51
N GLU A 53 -2.97 13.36 -16.35
CA GLU A 53 -2.46 14.61 -15.78
C GLU A 53 -1.27 15.18 -16.58
N HIS A 54 -0.41 14.31 -17.12
CA HIS A 54 0.79 14.73 -17.88
C HIS A 54 0.57 14.83 -19.40
N GLY A 55 -0.68 14.82 -19.87
CA GLY A 55 -1.05 15.15 -21.25
C GLY A 55 -0.68 14.12 -22.33
N ARG A 56 -0.30 12.89 -21.97
CA ARG A 56 0.00 11.82 -22.95
C ARG A 56 -1.23 11.15 -23.56
N LYS A 57 -2.42 11.43 -23.04
CA LYS A 57 -3.74 11.08 -23.63
C LYS A 57 -4.69 12.30 -23.58
N PRO A 58 -4.52 13.30 -24.46
CA PRO A 58 -5.29 14.54 -24.42
C PRO A 58 -6.78 14.38 -24.78
N THR A 59 -7.18 13.24 -25.35
CA THR A 59 -8.56 13.00 -25.81
C THR A 59 -9.47 12.33 -24.79
N ASN A 60 -8.95 11.92 -23.63
CA ASN A 60 -9.72 11.13 -22.65
C ASN A 60 -10.14 11.98 -21.46
N LEU A 61 -11.04 12.95 -21.70
CA LEU A 61 -11.49 13.95 -20.71
C LEU A 61 -12.14 13.32 -19.47
N ALA A 62 -12.78 12.16 -19.59
CA ALA A 62 -13.33 11.41 -18.44
C ALA A 62 -12.21 10.94 -17.47
N ALA A 63 -11.09 10.44 -18.02
CA ALA A 63 -9.94 10.00 -17.22
C ALA A 63 -9.18 11.16 -16.55
N GLN A 64 -9.47 12.41 -16.92
CA GLN A 64 -8.93 13.60 -16.25
C GLN A 64 -9.85 14.10 -15.12
N ALA A 65 -11.11 13.65 -15.08
CA ALA A 65 -12.15 14.15 -14.19
C ALA A 65 -12.44 13.21 -13.00
N ASP A 66 -12.30 11.89 -13.20
CA ASP A 66 -12.87 10.92 -12.27
C ASP A 66 -11.91 10.46 -11.15
N GLU A 67 -10.59 10.46 -11.37
CA GLU A 67 -9.61 9.90 -10.42
C GLU A 67 -8.31 10.72 -10.34
N THR A 68 -7.92 11.15 -9.14
CA THR A 68 -6.67 11.88 -8.93
C THR A 68 -5.53 10.92 -8.60
N TYR A 69 -4.32 11.23 -9.08
CA TYR A 69 -3.08 10.52 -8.72
C TYR A 69 -2.91 10.27 -7.21
N LYS A 70 -3.47 11.14 -6.36
CA LYS A 70 -3.43 11.01 -4.89
C LYS A 70 -4.37 9.94 -4.35
N GLN A 71 -5.55 9.76 -4.96
CA GLN A 71 -6.50 8.71 -4.58
C GLN A 71 -5.90 7.34 -4.90
N GLU A 72 -5.40 7.17 -6.13
CA GLU A 72 -4.76 5.93 -6.58
C GLU A 72 -3.56 5.51 -5.72
N LEU A 73 -2.76 6.48 -5.28
CA LEU A 73 -1.69 6.20 -4.31
C LEU A 73 -2.23 5.67 -2.99
N GLY A 74 -3.36 6.20 -2.52
CA GLY A 74 -4.08 5.72 -1.34
C GLY A 74 -4.56 4.28 -1.50
N ASP A 75 -5.11 3.95 -2.67
CA ASP A 75 -5.63 2.60 -2.97
C ASP A 75 -4.50 1.57 -3.07
N ILE A 76 -3.36 1.93 -3.67
CA ILE A 76 -2.14 1.12 -3.61
C ILE A 76 -1.71 0.86 -2.16
N LEU A 77 -1.66 1.90 -1.33
CA LEU A 77 -1.28 1.77 0.08
C LEU A 77 -2.24 0.84 0.84
N LEU A 78 -3.55 0.97 0.58
CA LEU A 78 -4.57 0.13 1.18
C LEU A 78 -4.43 -1.33 0.75
N SER A 79 -4.20 -1.58 -0.54
CA SER A 79 -3.96 -2.91 -1.10
C SER A 79 -2.72 -3.59 -0.48
N ILE A 80 -1.62 -2.84 -0.31
CA ILE A 80 -0.43 -3.32 0.42
C ILE A 80 -0.76 -3.65 1.87
N MET A 81 -1.52 -2.80 2.55
CA MET A 81 -1.93 -3.04 3.94
C MET A 81 -2.80 -4.29 4.08
N ARG A 82 -3.77 -4.50 3.17
CA ARG A 82 -4.62 -5.71 3.15
C ARG A 82 -3.78 -6.95 2.91
N LEU A 83 -2.87 -6.93 1.94
CA LEU A 83 -1.96 -8.04 1.66
C LEU A 83 -1.09 -8.37 2.87
N ALA A 84 -0.46 -7.36 3.48
CA ALA A 84 0.39 -7.55 4.65
C ALA A 84 -0.38 -8.13 5.83
N ARG A 85 -1.61 -7.66 6.06
CA ARG A 85 -2.51 -8.14 7.10
C ARG A 85 -2.85 -9.63 6.92
N VAL A 86 -3.12 -10.06 5.69
CA VAL A 86 -3.53 -11.44 5.37
C VAL A 86 -2.34 -12.39 5.36
N LYS A 87 -1.17 -11.94 4.91
CA LYS A 87 0.07 -12.72 4.89
C LYS A 87 0.88 -12.60 6.19
N HIS A 88 0.34 -11.94 7.21
CA HIS A 88 1.00 -11.70 8.50
C HIS A 88 2.38 -11.04 8.38
N ILE A 89 2.54 -10.12 7.43
CA ILE A 89 3.77 -9.37 7.20
C ILE A 89 3.82 -8.16 8.14
N ASN A 90 4.92 -8.01 8.90
CA ASN A 90 5.16 -6.81 9.68
C ASN A 90 5.69 -5.68 8.77
N LEU A 91 4.80 -4.75 8.40
CA LEU A 91 5.13 -3.60 7.55
C LEU A 91 6.18 -2.67 8.19
N HIS A 92 6.18 -2.51 9.52
CA HIS A 92 7.19 -1.67 10.18
C HIS A 92 8.59 -2.23 9.97
N ASP A 93 8.77 -3.53 10.22
CA ASP A 93 10.08 -4.18 10.06
C ASP A 93 10.53 -4.18 8.60
N ALA A 94 9.61 -4.42 7.66
CA ALA A 94 9.89 -4.40 6.23
C ALA A 94 10.35 -3.00 5.74
N LEU A 95 9.70 -1.94 6.22
CA LEU A 95 10.10 -0.57 5.92
C LEU A 95 11.43 -0.21 6.58
N MET A 96 11.61 -0.54 7.87
CA MET A 96 12.85 -0.29 8.59
C MET A 96 14.04 -1.02 7.96
N TYR A 97 13.87 -2.25 7.50
CA TYR A 97 14.88 -2.98 6.73
C TYR A 97 15.28 -2.21 5.47
N SER A 98 14.30 -1.74 4.70
CA SER A 98 14.54 -1.01 3.45
C SER A 98 15.21 0.34 3.70
N LEU A 99 14.80 1.07 4.73
CA LEU A 99 15.42 2.32 5.14
C LEU A 99 16.89 2.14 5.55
N LYS A 100 17.18 1.16 6.42
CA LYS A 100 18.55 0.82 6.84
C LYS A 100 19.43 0.43 5.66
N LYS A 101 18.85 -0.26 4.66
CA LYS A 101 19.57 -0.62 3.43
C LYS A 101 19.92 0.61 2.60
N ILE A 102 19.03 1.59 2.48
CA ILE A 102 19.30 2.86 1.79
C ILE A 102 20.37 3.65 2.54
N GLU A 103 20.27 3.74 3.86
CA GLU A 103 21.26 4.41 4.71
C GLU A 103 22.65 3.78 4.56
N LYS A 104 22.76 2.46 4.63
CA LYS A 104 24.02 1.74 4.43
C LYS A 104 24.63 1.97 3.05
N ARG A 105 23.82 2.15 2.00
CA ARG A 105 24.31 2.43 0.63
C ARG A 105 24.91 3.82 0.49
N LYS A 106 24.52 4.78 1.33
CA LYS A 106 25.15 6.11 1.34
C LYS A 106 26.59 6.03 1.86
N THR A 107 26.87 5.13 2.80
CA THR A 107 28.21 4.97 3.40
C THR A 107 29.05 3.90 2.70
N ASN A 108 28.44 2.89 2.09
CA ASN A 108 29.10 1.86 1.30
C ASN A 108 28.32 1.62 -0.01
N PRO A 109 28.65 2.36 -1.10
CA PRO A 109 28.04 2.15 -2.41
C PRO A 109 28.23 0.71 -2.87
N LYS A 110 27.27 0.17 -3.63
CA LYS A 110 27.49 -1.11 -4.29
C LYS A 110 28.63 -0.92 -5.31
N LYS A 111 29.61 -1.82 -5.26
CA LYS A 111 30.56 -2.00 -6.35
C LYS A 111 29.81 -2.39 -7.62
#